data_AF-A0A9X7J0F8-F1
#
_entry.id   AF-A0A9X7J0F8-F1
#
_cell.length_a   1.000
_cell.length_b   1.000
_cell.length_c   1.000
_cell.angle_alpha   90.00
_cell.angle_beta   90.00
_cell.angle_gamma   90.00
#
_symmetry.space_group_name_H-M   'P 1'
#
loop_
_entity.id
_entity.type
_entity.pdbx_description
1 polymer ?
#
loop_
_entity_poly.entity_id
_entity_poly.type
_entity_poly.pdbx_seq_one_letter_code
_entity_poly.pdbx_strand_id
1 'polypeptide(L)'
;MFYTSKKLMGMPVVSLADGHQLGRIKRLLIDQQRMAIAAFTVDRKGWFKEQPVIPYSHVKSVGNHAVTVDQASAVVKLSSLPELEALAKHPLPLLGARVITEEGTVLGTVDDFRFDPQDGKIYYLDIKSGLLHGTRSLETTQIITCGRDALIARAGAEESLQKPGGLLNVKWQETIASAGKALEGAGGITHRATEAFNRYRQRLPFGRKKNDDPPPGDMN
;
A
#
# COMPACT_ATOMS: atom_id res chain seq x y z
N MET A 1 16.75 -1.71 -10.73
CA MET A 1 15.52 -0.89 -10.80
C MET A 1 14.68 -1.22 -9.58
N PHE A 2 14.23 -0.23 -8.81
CA PHE A 2 13.47 -0.48 -7.58
C PHE A 2 11.96 -0.49 -7.82
N TYR A 3 11.24 -1.29 -7.04
CA TYR A 3 9.78 -1.33 -7.00
C TYR A 3 9.26 -0.84 -5.66
N THR A 4 8.04 -0.29 -5.65
CA THR A 4 7.34 0.11 -4.44
C THR A 4 6.52 -1.04 -3.87
N SER A 5 6.28 -1.03 -2.54
CA SER A 5 5.48 -2.06 -1.88
C SER A 5 4.06 -2.14 -2.46
N LYS A 6 3.47 -0.99 -2.83
CA LYS A 6 2.15 -0.88 -3.46
C LYS A 6 2.05 -1.65 -4.77
N LYS A 7 3.15 -1.81 -5.52
CA LYS A 7 3.17 -2.60 -6.76
C LYS A 7 2.82 -4.06 -6.49
N LEU A 8 3.29 -4.64 -5.37
CA LEU A 8 3.13 -6.06 -5.04
C LEU A 8 1.71 -6.39 -4.58
N MET A 9 1.03 -5.47 -3.91
CA MET A 9 -0.25 -5.72 -3.29
C MET A 9 -1.30 -6.14 -4.34
N GLY A 10 -1.87 -7.32 -4.17
CA GLY A 10 -2.85 -7.89 -5.09
C GLY A 10 -2.26 -8.51 -6.36
N MET A 11 -0.95 -8.49 -6.59
CA MET A 11 -0.34 -9.13 -7.76
C MET A 11 -0.61 -10.65 -7.76
N PRO A 12 -0.95 -11.24 -8.92
CA PRO A 12 -1.04 -12.68 -9.05
C PRO A 12 0.34 -13.32 -8.90
N VAL A 13 0.36 -14.49 -8.26
CA VAL A 13 1.55 -15.34 -8.23
C VAL A 13 1.33 -16.53 -9.15
N VAL A 14 2.26 -16.79 -10.06
CA VAL A 14 2.14 -17.78 -11.14
C VAL A 14 3.30 -18.77 -11.09
N SER A 15 2.99 -20.05 -11.23
CA SER A 15 3.96 -21.13 -11.38
C SER A 15 4.48 -21.18 -12.82
N LEU A 16 5.81 -21.24 -12.99
CA LEU A 16 6.44 -21.35 -14.31
C LEU A 16 6.30 -22.76 -14.90
N ALA A 17 6.18 -23.80 -14.06
CA ALA A 17 6.08 -25.18 -14.50
C ALA A 17 4.78 -25.49 -15.27
N ASP A 18 3.67 -24.87 -14.87
CA ASP A 18 2.32 -25.20 -15.38
C ASP A 18 1.46 -23.98 -15.76
N GLY A 19 1.98 -22.75 -15.56
CA GLY A 19 1.26 -21.51 -15.82
C GLY A 19 0.10 -21.24 -14.84
N HIS A 20 -0.05 -22.05 -13.79
CA HIS A 20 -1.18 -21.94 -12.89
C HIS A 20 -1.04 -20.73 -11.95
N GLN A 21 -2.12 -19.97 -11.78
CA GLN A 21 -2.17 -18.88 -10.80
C GLN A 21 -2.38 -19.45 -9.40
N LEU A 22 -1.31 -19.43 -8.61
CA LEU A 22 -1.26 -19.96 -7.25
C LEU A 22 -1.99 -19.10 -6.22
N GLY A 23 -2.37 -17.86 -6.56
CA GLY A 23 -3.06 -16.94 -5.65
C GLY A 23 -2.75 -15.48 -5.97
N ARG A 24 -3.10 -14.59 -5.04
CA ARG A 24 -2.75 -13.17 -5.09
C ARG A 24 -2.07 -12.73 -3.81
N ILE A 25 -1.09 -11.83 -3.90
CA ILE A 25 -0.39 -11.29 -2.73
C ILE A 25 -1.37 -10.49 -1.88
N LYS A 26 -1.50 -10.87 -0.61
CA LYS A 26 -2.39 -10.24 0.37
C LYS A 26 -1.63 -9.36 1.38
N ARG A 27 -0.42 -9.75 1.76
CA ARG A 27 0.42 -9.05 2.74
C ARG A 27 1.89 -9.37 2.48
N LEU A 28 2.75 -8.40 2.79
CA LEU A 28 4.20 -8.55 2.80
C LEU A 28 4.66 -8.81 4.23
N LEU A 29 5.43 -9.87 4.46
CA LEU A 29 6.13 -10.09 5.72
C LEU A 29 7.51 -9.48 5.59
N ILE A 30 7.80 -8.48 6.43
CA ILE A 30 9.03 -7.69 6.35
C ILE A 30 9.90 -8.04 7.56
N ASP A 31 11.15 -8.38 7.29
CA ASP A 31 12.20 -8.45 8.30
C ASP A 31 12.82 -7.06 8.41
N GLN A 32 12.46 -6.31 9.46
CA GLN A 32 12.97 -4.97 9.69
C GLN A 32 14.44 -4.95 10.12
N GLN A 33 14.98 -6.05 10.66
CA GLN A 33 16.38 -6.12 11.05
C GLN A 33 17.25 -6.27 9.81
N ARG A 34 16.79 -7.06 8.83
CA ARG A 34 17.48 -7.24 7.54
C ARG A 34 17.08 -6.20 6.48
N MET A 35 16.11 -5.33 6.78
CA MET A 35 15.46 -4.43 5.83
C MET A 35 15.13 -5.14 4.51
N ALA A 36 14.37 -6.24 4.60
CA ALA A 36 14.04 -7.07 3.45
C ALA A 36 12.63 -7.66 3.55
N ILE A 37 12.02 -7.95 2.40
CA ILE A 37 10.79 -8.74 2.36
C ILE A 37 11.16 -10.21 2.58
N ALA A 38 10.71 -10.79 3.68
CA ALA A 38 10.97 -12.18 4.02
C ALA A 38 10.03 -13.15 3.26
N ALA A 39 8.76 -12.76 3.10
CA ALA A 39 7.77 -13.58 2.40
C ALA A 39 6.52 -12.79 2.00
N PHE A 40 5.71 -13.39 1.14
CA PHE A 40 4.35 -12.94 0.83
C PHE A 40 3.34 -13.88 1.47
N THR A 41 2.29 -13.34 2.09
CA THR A 41 1.08 -14.13 2.32
C THR A 41 0.23 -14.07 1.06
N VAL A 42 -0.26 -15.22 0.60
CA VAL A 42 -1.13 -15.28 -0.57
C VAL A 42 -2.57 -15.57 -0.18
N ASP A 43 -3.51 -14.99 -0.91
CA ASP A 43 -4.91 -15.35 -0.84
C ASP A 43 -5.25 -16.32 -1.98
N ARG A 44 -5.96 -17.39 -1.63
CA ARG A 44 -6.43 -18.43 -2.55
C ARG A 44 -7.94 -18.52 -2.41
N LYS A 45 -8.65 -18.61 -3.53
CA LYS A 45 -10.08 -18.91 -3.52
C LYS A 45 -10.26 -20.33 -2.95
N GLY A 46 -10.77 -20.44 -1.73
CA GLY A 46 -11.00 -21.71 -1.04
C GLY A 46 -10.81 -21.62 0.47
N TRP A 47 -11.29 -22.64 1.19
CA TRP A 47 -11.26 -22.69 2.65
C TRP A 47 -9.98 -23.38 3.17
N PHE A 48 -8.82 -22.77 2.94
CA PHE A 48 -7.60 -23.24 3.61
C PHE A 48 -7.62 -22.81 5.08
N LYS A 49 -7.56 -23.78 6.00
CA LYS A 49 -7.51 -23.53 7.45
C LYS A 49 -6.22 -22.82 7.89
N GLU A 50 -5.16 -22.92 7.10
CA GLU A 50 -3.84 -22.35 7.37
C GLU A 50 -3.47 -21.29 6.33
N GLN A 51 -2.83 -20.20 6.77
CA GLN A 51 -2.42 -19.10 5.90
C GLN A 51 -1.27 -19.55 4.97
N PRO A 52 -1.47 -19.61 3.64
CA PRO A 52 -0.40 -19.94 2.72
C PRO A 52 0.56 -18.76 2.55
N VAL A 53 1.86 -19.07 2.47
CA VAL A 53 2.93 -18.09 2.29
C VAL A 53 3.93 -18.54 1.23
N ILE A 54 4.63 -17.56 0.67
CA ILE A 54 5.70 -17.76 -0.32
C ILE A 54 6.93 -17.03 0.21
N PRO A 55 7.95 -17.76 0.71
CA PRO A 55 9.24 -17.18 1.04
C PRO A 55 9.81 -16.41 -0.15
N TYR A 56 10.44 -15.26 0.10
CA TYR A 56 11.02 -14.48 -0.99
C TYR A 56 12.11 -15.27 -1.73
N SER A 57 12.80 -16.20 -1.05
CA SER A 57 13.77 -17.12 -1.66
C SER A 57 13.19 -18.04 -2.73
N HIS A 58 11.87 -18.25 -2.77
CA HIS A 58 11.20 -19.02 -3.82
C HIS A 58 10.75 -18.16 -5.01
N VAL A 59 10.85 -16.83 -4.90
CA VAL A 59 10.51 -15.89 -5.97
C VAL A 59 11.57 -15.95 -7.06
N LYS A 60 11.13 -16.12 -8.31
CA LYS A 60 12.01 -16.04 -9.49
C LYS A 60 12.05 -14.68 -10.12
N SER A 61 10.90 -14.03 -10.20
CA SER A 61 10.82 -12.69 -10.76
C SER A 61 9.62 -11.94 -10.19
N VAL A 62 9.81 -10.66 -9.93
CA VAL A 62 8.73 -9.70 -9.79
C VAL A 62 8.61 -8.98 -11.13
N GLY A 63 7.57 -9.31 -11.90
CA GLY A 63 7.33 -8.72 -13.21
C GLY A 63 6.38 -7.52 -13.16
N ASN A 64 5.97 -7.05 -14.34
CA ASN A 64 4.99 -5.96 -14.44
C ASN A 64 3.56 -6.38 -14.08
N HIS A 65 3.22 -7.65 -14.28
CA HIS A 65 1.86 -8.17 -14.15
C HIS A 65 1.71 -9.33 -13.17
N ALA A 66 2.81 -10.03 -12.85
CA ALA A 66 2.79 -11.20 -11.97
C ALA A 66 4.13 -11.35 -11.24
N VAL A 67 4.06 -12.03 -10.09
CA VAL A 67 5.24 -12.62 -9.45
C VAL A 67 5.33 -14.07 -9.89
N THR A 68 6.50 -14.52 -10.29
CA THR A 68 6.70 -15.91 -10.74
C THR A 68 7.51 -16.71 -9.73
N VAL A 69 7.19 -18.00 -9.65
CA VAL A 69 7.91 -19.03 -8.87
C VAL A 69 8.11 -20.24 -9.77
N ASP A 70 9.06 -21.13 -9.43
CA ASP A 70 9.32 -22.32 -10.25
C ASP A 70 8.07 -23.20 -10.41
N GLN A 71 7.40 -23.51 -9.30
CA GLN A 71 6.33 -24.48 -9.24
C GLN A 71 5.42 -24.26 -8.02
N ALA A 72 4.29 -24.95 -7.98
CA ALA A 72 3.29 -24.82 -6.92
C ALA A 72 3.81 -25.14 -5.50
N SER A 73 4.84 -25.97 -5.36
CA SER A 73 5.48 -26.30 -4.07
C SER A 73 6.19 -25.12 -3.41
N ALA A 74 6.40 -24.02 -4.14
CA ALA A 74 6.88 -22.77 -3.56
C ALA A 74 5.93 -22.18 -2.50
N VAL A 75 4.64 -22.54 -2.56
CA VAL A 75 3.66 -22.15 -1.56
C VAL A 75 3.69 -23.14 -0.40
N VAL A 76 4.06 -22.62 0.76
CA VAL A 76 4.25 -23.40 1.98
C VAL A 76 3.31 -22.90 3.07
N LYS A 77 3.20 -23.68 4.14
CA LYS A 77 2.42 -23.34 5.32
C LYS A 77 3.23 -22.37 6.19
N LEU A 78 2.59 -21.34 6.73
CA LEU A 78 3.26 -20.44 7.66
C LEU A 78 3.79 -21.18 8.90
N SER A 79 3.04 -22.16 9.40
CA SER A 79 3.38 -23.00 10.56
C SER A 79 4.61 -23.88 10.36
N SER A 80 5.07 -24.09 9.13
CA SER A 80 6.32 -24.83 8.87
C SER A 80 7.56 -23.94 8.89
N LEU A 81 7.41 -22.62 9.12
CA LEU A 81 8.50 -21.65 9.09
C LEU A 81 8.45 -20.76 10.34
N PRO A 82 9.06 -21.19 11.46
CA PRO A 82 8.99 -20.49 12.75
C PRO A 82 9.41 -19.00 12.68
N GLU A 83 10.44 -18.69 11.90
CA GLU A 83 10.92 -17.30 11.71
C GLU A 83 9.84 -16.41 11.06
N LEU A 84 9.19 -16.91 10.00
CA LEU A 84 8.11 -16.17 9.33
C LEU A 84 6.85 -16.11 10.20
N GLU A 85 6.58 -17.17 10.96
CA GLU A 85 5.45 -17.21 11.88
C GLU A 85 5.57 -16.15 12.97
N ALA A 86 6.78 -15.96 13.52
CA ALA A 86 7.07 -14.88 14.47
C ALA A 86 6.82 -13.50 13.85
N LEU A 87 7.31 -13.24 12.64
CA LEU A 87 7.04 -12.00 11.90
C LEU A 87 5.55 -11.78 11.62
N ALA A 88 4.81 -12.85 11.34
CA ALA A 88 3.39 -12.77 11.04
C ALA A 88 2.52 -12.51 12.28
N LYS A 89 2.90 -13.06 13.44
CA LYS A 89 2.23 -12.91 14.75
C LYS A 89 2.55 -11.58 15.43
N HIS A 90 3.78 -11.12 15.31
CA HIS A 90 4.26 -9.86 15.89
C HIS A 90 4.74 -8.92 14.77
N PRO A 91 3.82 -8.44 13.91
CA PRO A 91 4.21 -7.54 12.84
C PRO A 91 4.69 -6.23 13.45
N LEU A 92 5.97 -5.92 13.25
CA LEU A 92 6.44 -4.56 13.39
C LEU A 92 6.04 -3.83 12.09
N PRO A 93 5.13 -2.85 12.14
CA PRO A 93 4.68 -2.18 10.94
C PRO A 93 5.81 -1.29 10.42
N LEU A 94 6.41 -1.64 9.28
CA LEU A 94 7.35 -0.73 8.62
C LEU A 94 6.57 0.44 8.00
N LEU A 95 5.49 0.13 7.28
CA LEU A 95 4.53 1.11 6.79
C LEU A 95 3.75 1.71 7.97
N GLY A 96 3.69 3.04 8.03
CA GLY A 96 3.07 3.80 9.12
C GLY A 96 3.99 4.06 10.32
N ALA A 97 5.18 3.46 10.37
CA ALA A 97 6.15 3.75 11.43
C ALA A 97 6.54 5.23 11.42
N ARG A 98 6.67 5.82 12.61
CA ARG A 98 7.27 7.14 12.76
C ARG A 98 8.78 7.04 12.58
N VAL A 99 9.36 8.02 11.91
CA VAL A 99 10.81 8.15 11.75
C VAL A 99 11.28 9.35 12.55
N ILE A 100 12.22 9.14 13.45
CA ILE A 100 12.76 10.14 14.39
C ILE A 100 14.29 10.09 14.29
N THR A 101 14.97 11.24 14.28
CA THR A 101 16.44 11.27 14.31
C THR A 101 16.98 11.00 15.71
N GLU A 102 18.28 10.75 15.83
CA GLU A 102 18.98 10.64 17.12
C GLU A 102 18.82 11.89 18.00
N GLU A 103 18.64 13.07 17.39
CA GLU A 103 18.43 14.35 18.07
C GLU A 103 16.97 14.56 18.52
N GLY A 104 16.07 13.63 18.18
CA GLY A 104 14.64 13.72 18.50
C GLY A 104 13.81 14.48 17.47
N THR A 105 14.37 14.82 16.30
CA THR A 105 13.61 15.47 15.23
C THR A 105 12.69 14.46 14.55
N VAL A 106 11.40 14.79 14.45
CA VAL A 106 10.43 13.92 13.75
C VAL A 106 10.50 14.19 12.24
N LEU A 107 10.96 13.20 11.47
CA LEU A 107 11.00 13.29 10.01
C LEU A 107 9.62 13.05 9.39
N GLY A 108 8.79 12.20 10.01
CA GLY A 108 7.44 11.91 9.53
C GLY A 108 7.04 10.45 9.74
N THR A 109 6.21 9.92 8.83
CA THR A 109 5.78 8.51 8.84
C THR A 109 6.08 7.82 7.52
N VAL A 110 6.49 6.56 7.55
CA VAL A 110 6.72 5.76 6.34
C VAL A 110 5.39 5.52 5.60
N ASP A 111 5.25 6.04 4.37
CA ASP A 111 4.08 5.84 3.49
C ASP A 111 4.28 4.64 2.54
N ASP A 112 5.51 4.42 2.10
CA ASP A 112 5.89 3.33 1.20
C ASP A 112 7.36 2.96 1.40
N PHE A 113 7.83 1.90 0.77
CA PHE A 113 9.24 1.55 0.71
C PHE A 113 9.61 1.04 -0.68
N ARG A 114 10.91 1.10 -1.00
CA ARG A 114 11.45 0.72 -2.29
C ARG A 114 12.43 -0.42 -2.14
N PHE A 115 12.20 -1.48 -2.88
CA PHE A 115 12.98 -2.70 -2.80
C PHE A 115 13.53 -3.13 -4.15
N ASP A 116 14.63 -3.89 -4.14
CA ASP A 116 15.15 -4.53 -5.33
C ASP A 116 14.36 -5.83 -5.58
N PRO A 117 13.70 -5.98 -6.74
CA PRO A 117 12.92 -7.18 -7.04
C PRO A 117 13.77 -8.47 -7.13
N GLN A 118 15.10 -8.37 -7.31
CA GLN A 118 15.99 -9.53 -7.40
C GLN A 118 16.19 -10.23 -6.06
N ASP A 119 16.36 -9.46 -4.97
CA ASP A 119 16.72 -10.01 -3.65
C ASP A 119 15.71 -9.66 -2.55
N GLY A 120 14.73 -8.78 -2.82
CA GLY A 120 13.71 -8.37 -1.86
C GLY A 120 14.21 -7.38 -0.83
N LYS A 121 15.46 -6.90 -0.92
CA LYS A 121 16.03 -5.91 0.01
C LYS A 121 15.43 -4.55 -0.21
N ILE A 122 15.13 -3.87 0.89
CA ILE A 122 14.56 -2.54 0.97
C ILE A 122 15.71 -1.55 1.09
N TYR A 123 15.81 -0.65 0.12
CA TYR A 123 16.88 0.34 0.03
C TYR A 123 16.41 1.75 0.43
N TYR A 124 15.13 2.04 0.27
CA TYR A 124 14.59 3.37 0.61
C TYR A 124 13.24 3.28 1.30
N LEU A 125 12.99 4.22 2.21
CA LEU A 125 11.70 4.47 2.84
C LEU A 125 11.14 5.79 2.32
N ASP A 126 9.92 5.77 1.80
CA ASP A 126 9.22 6.98 1.39
C ASP A 126 8.47 7.54 2.62
N ILE A 127 8.98 8.62 3.19
CA ILE A 127 8.51 9.29 4.40
C ILE A 127 7.60 10.46 4.02
N LYS A 128 6.41 10.51 4.63
CA LYS A 128 5.46 11.61 4.51
C LYS A 128 5.58 12.54 5.72
N SER A 129 5.86 13.81 5.47
CA SER A 129 6.08 14.83 6.50
C SER A 129 4.92 15.86 6.51
N GLY A 130 3.85 15.58 7.26
CA GLY A 130 2.68 16.47 7.35
C GLY A 130 1.96 16.74 6.02
N LEU A 131 0.99 17.66 6.03
CA LEU A 131 0.21 18.00 4.82
C LEU A 131 0.99 18.86 3.80
N LEU A 132 1.99 19.61 4.25
CA LEU A 132 2.62 20.67 3.43
C LEU A 132 3.96 20.26 2.80
N HIS A 133 4.70 19.31 3.38
CA HIS A 133 6.07 19.02 2.93
C HIS A 133 6.17 17.89 1.90
N GLY A 134 5.06 17.22 1.58
CA GLY A 134 5.01 16.12 0.60
C GLY A 134 5.79 14.88 1.07
N THR A 135 5.97 13.93 0.16
CA THR A 135 6.75 12.71 0.41
C THR A 135 8.23 12.93 0.06
N ARG A 136 9.13 12.39 0.88
CA ARG A 136 10.57 12.33 0.66
C ARG A 136 11.07 10.90 0.83
N SER A 137 12.18 10.55 0.21
CA SER A 137 12.78 9.22 0.30
C SER A 137 14.04 9.29 1.16
N LEU A 138 14.19 8.33 2.07
CA LEU A 138 15.35 8.16 2.93
C LEU A 138 15.97 6.79 2.70
N GLU A 139 17.29 6.72 2.54
CA GLU A 139 18.00 5.44 2.46
C GLU A 139 17.91 4.64 3.76
N THR A 140 17.75 3.32 3.66
CA THR A 140 17.68 2.44 4.83
C THR A 140 18.99 2.37 5.60
N THR A 141 20.12 2.77 4.99
CA THR A 141 21.44 2.94 5.63
C THR A 141 21.47 4.03 6.70
N GLN A 142 20.52 4.97 6.64
CA GLN A 142 20.34 6.01 7.65
C GLN A 142 19.53 5.51 8.85
N ILE A 143 18.86 4.36 8.77
CA ILE A 143 18.12 3.78 9.89
C ILE A 143 19.08 2.96 10.76
N ILE A 144 19.15 3.29 12.04
CA ILE A 144 20.02 2.63 13.01
C ILE A 144 19.26 1.77 14.02
N THR A 145 17.96 2.01 14.21
CA THR A 145 17.12 1.22 15.12
C THR A 145 15.74 1.02 14.54
N CYS A 146 15.30 -0.24 14.50
CA CYS A 146 13.93 -0.63 14.16
C CYS A 146 13.17 -0.96 15.45
N GLY A 147 12.56 0.07 16.06
CA GLY A 147 11.81 -0.07 17.30
C GLY A 147 10.33 -0.42 17.08
N ARG A 148 9.64 -0.73 18.19
CA ARG A 148 8.20 -1.02 18.16
C ARG A 148 7.37 0.21 17.75
N ASP A 149 7.75 1.38 18.25
CA ASP A 149 6.94 2.61 18.14
C ASP A 149 7.53 3.64 17.15
N ALA A 150 8.81 3.47 16.77
CA ALA A 150 9.52 4.35 15.85
C ALA A 150 10.75 3.66 15.23
N LEU A 151 11.11 4.11 14.02
CA LEU A 151 12.42 3.92 13.44
C LEU A 151 13.31 5.09 13.84
N ILE A 152 14.53 4.80 14.31
CA ILE A 152 15.52 5.83 14.63
C ILE A 152 16.46 5.97 13.45
N ALA A 153 16.55 7.18 12.92
CA ALA A 153 17.47 7.58 11.87
C ALA A 153 18.69 8.28 12.46
N ARG A 154 19.81 8.27 11.74
CA ARG A 154 21.04 8.97 12.10
C ARG A 154 20.83 10.46 12.28
N ALA A 155 21.73 11.06 13.05
CA ALA A 155 21.92 12.51 13.11
C ALA A 155 22.00 13.14 11.71
N GLY A 156 21.19 14.17 11.45
CA GLY A 156 21.21 14.91 10.18
C GLY A 156 20.56 14.18 9.00
N ALA A 157 19.86 13.06 9.23
CA ALA A 157 19.17 12.31 8.17
C ALA A 157 18.15 13.16 7.38
N GLU A 158 17.65 14.24 7.96
CA GLU A 158 16.78 15.24 7.30
C GLU A 158 17.42 15.86 6.05
N GLU A 159 18.74 16.05 6.03
CA GLU A 159 19.46 16.62 4.90
C GLU A 159 19.63 15.61 3.75
N SER A 160 19.58 14.32 4.09
CA SER A 160 19.66 13.21 3.13
C SER A 160 18.31 12.87 2.50
N LEU A 161 17.24 13.58 2.87
CA LEU A 161 15.90 13.36 2.30
C LEU A 161 15.83 13.81 0.84
N GLN A 162 15.59 12.85 -0.04
CA GLN A 162 15.51 13.08 -1.48
C GLN A 162 14.06 13.14 -1.94
N LYS A 163 13.80 13.73 -3.11
CA LYS A 163 12.49 13.55 -3.76
C LYS A 163 12.36 12.07 -4.16
N PRO A 164 11.19 11.43 -4.00
CA PRO A 164 11.00 10.05 -4.41
C PRO A 164 11.29 9.91 -5.92
N GLY A 165 12.36 9.20 -6.29
CA GLY A 165 12.74 8.98 -7.68
C GLY A 165 11.79 8.00 -8.38
N GLY A 166 10.93 8.48 -9.28
CA GLY A 166 10.11 7.61 -10.15
C GLY A 166 8.71 7.27 -9.61
N LEU A 167 7.73 7.54 -10.49
CA LEU A 167 6.30 7.15 -10.54
C LEU A 167 5.19 8.01 -9.92
N LEU A 168 5.41 9.12 -9.22
CA LEU A 168 4.28 9.96 -8.72
C LEU A 168 4.49 11.48 -8.87
N ASN A 169 5.02 11.93 -10.01
CA ASN A 169 5.04 13.35 -10.36
C ASN A 169 3.94 13.74 -11.38
N VAL A 170 2.94 12.86 -11.62
CA VAL A 170 1.83 13.15 -12.54
C VAL A 170 0.60 13.57 -11.75
N LYS A 171 0.26 14.87 -11.87
CA LYS A 171 -1.08 15.46 -11.65
C LYS A 171 -1.65 15.49 -10.22
N TRP A 172 -0.97 16.17 -9.29
CA TRP A 172 -1.65 16.70 -8.08
C TRP A 172 -1.67 18.23 -7.97
N GLN A 173 -0.84 18.94 -8.74
CA GLN A 173 -0.84 20.41 -8.70
C GLN A 173 -1.93 21.01 -9.60
N GLU A 174 -2.25 20.38 -10.73
CA GLU A 174 -3.32 20.83 -11.62
C GLU A 174 -4.71 20.54 -11.05
N THR A 175 -4.89 19.43 -10.34
CA THR A 175 -6.20 18.99 -9.81
C THR A 175 -6.66 19.80 -8.61
N ILE A 176 -5.76 20.25 -7.71
CA ILE A 176 -6.14 21.11 -6.57
C ILE A 176 -6.38 22.55 -7.02
N ALA A 177 -5.55 23.07 -7.95
CA ALA A 177 -5.73 24.42 -8.48
C ALA A 177 -7.02 24.56 -9.33
N SER A 178 -7.40 23.52 -10.08
CA SER A 178 -8.66 23.51 -10.83
C SER A 178 -9.88 23.15 -9.98
N ALA A 179 -9.73 22.36 -8.91
CA ALA A 179 -10.81 22.12 -7.94
C ALA A 179 -11.13 23.38 -7.11
N GLY A 180 -10.11 24.15 -6.70
CA GLY A 180 -10.30 25.42 -5.99
C GLY A 180 -11.03 26.46 -6.84
N LYS A 181 -10.64 26.63 -8.11
CA LYS A 181 -11.33 27.56 -9.02
C LYS A 181 -12.72 27.11 -9.46
N ALA A 182 -12.98 25.80 -9.52
CA ALA A 182 -14.30 25.28 -9.86
C ALA A 182 -15.31 25.41 -8.71
N LEU A 183 -14.85 25.50 -7.46
CA LEU A 183 -15.70 25.64 -6.28
C LEU A 183 -16.03 27.10 -5.94
N GLU A 184 -15.20 28.07 -6.33
CA GLU A 184 -15.51 29.50 -6.15
C GLU A 184 -16.51 30.04 -7.19
N GLY A 185 -16.68 29.36 -8.33
CA GLY A 185 -17.58 29.78 -9.42
C GLY A 185 -18.95 29.10 -9.48
N ALA A 186 -19.21 28.10 -8.63
CA ALA A 186 -20.41 27.25 -8.73
C ALA A 186 -21.40 27.53 -7.59
N GLY A 187 -21.98 28.74 -7.60
CA GLY A 187 -23.32 28.94 -7.04
C GLY A 187 -24.32 28.14 -7.86
N GLY A 188 -24.93 27.11 -7.27
CA GLY A 188 -26.05 26.37 -7.85
C GLY A 188 -25.77 24.91 -8.22
N ILE A 189 -25.64 24.03 -7.22
CA ILE A 189 -25.70 22.58 -7.44
C ILE A 189 -27.15 22.09 -7.26
N THR A 190 -27.98 22.34 -8.26
CA THR A 190 -29.24 21.64 -8.51
C THR A 190 -29.40 21.68 -10.04
N HIS A 191 -29.16 20.63 -10.82
CA HIS A 191 -30.18 19.63 -11.15
C HIS A 191 -29.63 18.42 -11.94
N ARG A 192 -28.30 18.27 -12.11
CA ARG A 192 -27.71 17.26 -13.03
C ARG A 192 -26.99 16.08 -12.36
N ALA A 193 -26.63 16.17 -11.07
CA ALA A 193 -26.11 15.02 -10.33
C ALA A 193 -27.21 13.98 -10.02
N THR A 194 -28.46 14.43 -9.97
CA THR A 194 -29.64 13.60 -9.71
C THR A 194 -29.92 12.58 -10.82
N GLU A 195 -29.60 12.87 -12.09
CA GLU A 195 -29.90 11.94 -13.20
C GLU A 195 -28.90 10.79 -13.35
N ALA A 196 -27.63 11.00 -12.95
CA ALA A 196 -26.60 9.97 -13.02
C ALA A 196 -26.73 8.96 -11.86
N PHE A 197 -27.13 9.44 -10.67
CA PHE A 197 -27.35 8.58 -9.50
C PHE A 197 -28.64 7.76 -9.63
N ASN A 198 -29.68 8.30 -10.29
CA ASN A 198 -30.96 7.60 -10.47
C ASN A 198 -30.86 6.42 -11.46
N ARG A 199 -29.97 6.51 -12.46
CA ARG A 199 -29.69 5.40 -13.40
C ARG A 199 -28.96 4.21 -12.76
N TYR A 200 -28.20 4.45 -11.69
CA TYR A 200 -27.48 3.38 -10.99
C TYR A 200 -28.38 2.64 -9.98
N ARG A 201 -29.43 3.29 -9.47
CA ARG A 201 -30.36 2.72 -8.49
C ARG A 201 -31.43 1.79 -9.07
N GLN A 202 -31.54 1.66 -10.40
CA GLN A 202 -32.56 0.84 -11.08
C GLN A 202 -32.11 -0.60 -11.44
N ARG A 203 -30.87 -1.01 -11.13
CA ARG A 203 -30.34 -2.34 -11.50
C ARG A 203 -30.17 -3.33 -10.34
N LEU A 204 -30.74 -3.05 -9.16
CA LEU A 204 -30.70 -3.97 -8.02
C LEU A 204 -32.08 -4.61 -7.79
N PRO A 205 -32.19 -5.95 -7.78
CA PRO A 205 -33.46 -6.62 -7.56
C PRO A 205 -33.70 -6.84 -6.07
N PHE A 206 -33.89 -5.80 -5.25
CA PHE A 206 -34.46 -5.95 -3.90
C PHE A 206 -35.18 -4.67 -3.42
N GLY A 207 -36.49 -4.78 -3.22
CA GLY A 207 -37.19 -4.31 -2.00
C GLY A 207 -37.55 -2.82 -1.83
N ARG A 208 -38.84 -2.51 -2.09
CA ARG A 208 -39.71 -1.48 -1.47
C ARG A 208 -39.44 -1.27 0.05
N LYS A 209 -39.80 -0.20 0.78
CA LYS A 209 -40.63 1.04 0.69
C LYS A 209 -40.22 1.87 1.94
N LYS A 210 -40.32 3.20 2.02
CA LYS A 210 -41.52 3.96 2.48
C LYS A 210 -41.13 5.46 2.44
N ASN A 211 -41.72 6.24 1.53
CA ASN A 211 -42.66 7.36 1.76
C ASN A 211 -42.27 8.32 2.89
N ASP A 212 -42.02 9.58 2.54
CA ASP A 212 -42.52 10.78 3.23
C ASP A 212 -42.63 11.91 2.18
N ASP A 213 -43.85 12.42 1.98
CA ASP A 213 -44.16 13.57 1.13
C ASP A 213 -43.72 14.89 1.81
N PRO A 214 -43.38 15.95 1.04
CA PRO A 214 -42.88 17.21 1.59
C PRO A 214 -44.01 18.16 2.06
N PRO A 215 -43.73 19.07 3.02
CA PRO A 215 -44.66 20.13 3.39
C PRO A 215 -44.75 21.25 2.33
N PRO A 216 -45.85 22.02 2.30
CA PRO A 216 -46.16 22.98 1.24
C PRO A 216 -45.26 24.22 1.28
N GLY A 217 -45.07 24.84 0.12
CA GLY A 217 -44.24 26.03 -0.09
C GLY A 217 -44.80 27.30 0.56
N ASP A 218 -43.86 28.19 0.88
CA ASP A 218 -44.12 29.58 1.25
C ASP A 218 -44.34 30.46 0.02
N MET A 219 -45.13 31.49 0.27
CA MET A 219 -45.79 32.43 -0.63
C MET A 219 -44.83 33.29 -1.46
N ASN A 220 -45.19 33.52 -2.73
CA ASN A 220 -45.39 34.87 -3.28
C ASN A 220 -46.21 34.81 -4.58
#